data_AF-D0VWM3-F1
#
_entry.id   AF-D0VWM3-F1
#
_cell.length_a   1.000
_cell.length_b   1.000
_cell.length_c   1.000
_cell.angle_alpha   90.00
_cell.angle_beta   90.00
_cell.angle_gamma   90.00
#
_symmetry.space_group_name_H-M   'P 1'
#
loop_
_entity.id
_entity.type
_entity.pdbx_description
1 polymer ?
#
loop_
_entity_poly.entity_id
_entity_poly.type
_entity_poly.pdbx_seq_one_letter_code
_entity_poly.pdbx_strand_id
1 'polypeptide(L)'
;MSLSPTINKIMNICLSDFKDSGYFYPMVQSILSKTSTKSPESLMKIISRKFTQESLSWPDVFKEVETILRNEYLKISDLRLFENNPQLLKIAINRNIPNSGIFAIEFHGSKAYLIFNRQLIAQVDASNLAMFYAKYLIEIGFNHFRVSVFECSNRFKNRHDQLICFLEHFRTETKLMPGNCSVDCYEEYHFHFEEKNGSHIYFKKRIHTHITQSMSDEVIW
;
A
#
# COMPACT_ATOMS: atom_id res chain seq x y z
N MET A 1 -6.07 16.27 15.78
CA MET A 1 -4.84 15.84 15.06
C MET A 1 -4.56 16.88 13.98
N SER A 2 -3.48 17.67 14.09
CA SER A 2 -3.12 18.61 13.02
C SER A 2 -2.72 17.82 11.77
N LEU A 3 -3.39 18.09 10.66
CA LEU A 3 -3.00 17.55 9.36
C LEU A 3 -1.61 18.06 9.00
N SER A 4 -0.79 17.22 8.37
CA SER A 4 0.50 17.67 7.85
C SER A 4 0.30 18.75 6.77
N PRO A 5 1.26 19.67 6.56
CA PRO A 5 1.15 20.71 5.54
C PRO A 5 0.81 20.15 4.15
N THR A 6 1.45 19.04 3.77
CA THR A 6 1.20 18.32 2.52
C THR A 6 -0.25 17.82 2.42
N ILE A 7 -0.79 17.24 3.49
CA ILE A 7 -2.19 16.77 3.49
C ILE A 7 -3.17 17.94 3.43
N ASN A 8 -2.88 19.06 4.09
CA ASN A 8 -3.71 20.26 3.93
C ASN A 8 -3.72 20.76 2.48
N LYS A 9 -2.57 20.74 1.81
CA LYS A 9 -2.48 21.11 0.38
C LYS A 9 -3.31 20.18 -0.50
N ILE A 10 -3.17 18.86 -0.32
CA ILE A 10 -3.96 17.86 -1.05
C ILE A 10 -5.46 18.03 -0.79
N MET A 11 -5.86 18.18 0.48
CA MET A 11 -7.25 18.40 0.82
C MET A 11 -7.80 19.70 0.23
N ASN A 12 -7.01 20.77 0.18
CA ASN A 12 -7.47 22.03 -0.42
C ASN A 12 -7.74 21.90 -1.92
N ILE A 13 -6.94 21.12 -2.65
CA ILE A 13 -7.17 20.81 -4.07
C ILE A 13 -8.42 19.94 -4.21
N CYS A 14 -8.53 18.87 -3.42
CA CYS A 14 -9.71 18.00 -3.51
C CYS A 14 -11.02 18.72 -3.13
N LEU A 15 -10.97 19.64 -2.17
CA LEU A 15 -12.14 20.33 -1.66
C LEU A 15 -12.46 21.64 -2.40
N SER A 16 -11.55 22.22 -3.19
CA SER A 16 -11.85 23.45 -3.96
C SER A 16 -13.07 23.25 -4.84
N ASP A 17 -13.13 22.10 -5.51
CA ASP A 17 -14.22 21.75 -6.40
C ASP A 17 -15.56 21.56 -5.68
N PHE A 18 -15.51 21.12 -4.42
CA PHE A 18 -16.69 21.00 -3.59
C PHE A 18 -17.12 22.31 -2.97
N LYS A 19 -16.21 23.26 -2.72
CA LYS A 19 -16.59 24.59 -2.20
C LYS A 19 -17.54 25.31 -3.16
N ASP A 20 -17.36 25.09 -4.45
CA ASP A 20 -18.24 25.63 -5.49
C ASP A 20 -19.51 24.77 -5.70
N SER A 21 -19.51 23.54 -5.19
CA SER A 21 -20.72 22.71 -5.18
C SER A 21 -21.74 23.28 -4.19
N GLY A 22 -22.96 23.53 -4.66
CA GLY A 22 -24.07 24.00 -3.83
C GLY A 22 -24.44 23.08 -2.65
N TYR A 23 -23.84 21.89 -2.55
CA TYR A 23 -24.09 20.90 -1.50
C TYR A 23 -23.12 21.00 -0.31
N PHE A 24 -21.90 21.49 -0.52
CA PHE A 24 -20.87 21.47 0.53
C PHE A 24 -21.27 22.35 1.72
N TYR A 25 -21.64 23.60 1.46
CA TYR A 25 -22.05 24.54 2.53
C TYR A 25 -23.28 24.08 3.32
N PRO A 26 -24.38 23.63 2.69
CA PRO A 26 -25.50 23.05 3.43
C PRO A 26 -25.12 21.82 4.26
N MET A 27 -24.22 20.96 3.76
CA MET A 27 -23.76 19.79 4.50
C MET A 27 -22.92 20.22 5.72
N VAL A 28 -22.00 21.18 5.56
CA VAL A 28 -21.20 21.75 6.66
C VAL A 28 -22.10 22.43 7.69
N GLN A 29 -23.06 23.26 7.27
CA GLN A 29 -24.03 23.87 8.18
C GLN A 29 -24.88 22.82 8.91
N SER A 30 -25.36 21.79 8.20
CA SER A 30 -26.11 20.70 8.82
C SER A 30 -25.28 19.93 9.85
N ILE A 31 -23.97 19.79 9.68
CA ILE A 31 -23.09 19.14 10.67
C ILE A 31 -22.94 20.03 11.91
N LEU A 32 -22.65 21.31 11.70
CA LEU A 32 -22.45 22.28 12.78
C LEU A 32 -23.72 22.48 13.62
N SER A 33 -24.89 22.27 13.02
CA SER A 33 -26.20 22.40 13.68
C SER A 33 -26.75 21.12 14.32
N LYS A 34 -26.07 19.96 14.25
CA LYS A 34 -26.72 18.66 14.52
C LYS A 34 -26.34 17.89 15.79
N THR A 35 -27.39 17.22 16.24
CA THR A 35 -27.64 16.14 17.23
C THR A 35 -26.83 14.84 17.08
N SER A 36 -25.65 14.87 16.46
CA SER A 36 -24.80 13.67 16.37
C SER A 36 -24.10 13.40 17.71
N THR A 37 -23.90 12.12 18.05
CA THR A 37 -23.00 11.73 19.16
C THR A 37 -21.53 12.04 18.86
N LYS A 38 -21.18 12.30 17.60
CA LYS A 38 -19.83 12.67 17.18
C LYS A 38 -19.66 14.19 17.22
N SER A 39 -18.50 14.64 17.71
CA SER A 39 -18.15 16.05 17.67
C SER A 39 -18.15 16.60 16.22
N PRO A 40 -18.47 17.89 16.01
CA PRO A 40 -18.40 18.50 14.70
C PRO A 40 -17.06 18.30 13.99
N GLU A 41 -15.95 18.34 14.72
CA GLU A 41 -14.60 18.05 14.19
C GLU A 41 -14.50 16.63 13.62
N SER A 42 -15.02 15.63 14.35
CA SER A 42 -15.00 14.24 13.91
C SER A 42 -15.84 14.03 12.64
N LEU A 43 -17.00 14.69 12.55
CA LEU A 43 -17.85 14.65 11.36
C LEU A 43 -17.19 15.32 10.16
N MET A 44 -16.61 16.51 10.36
CA MET A 44 -15.87 17.21 9.32
C MET A 44 -14.70 16.39 8.80
N LYS A 45 -13.99 15.67 9.67
CA LYS A 45 -12.91 14.75 9.26
C LYS A 45 -13.41 13.60 8.39
N ILE A 46 -14.55 12.99 8.77
CA ILE A 46 -15.17 11.91 7.99
C ILE A 46 -15.58 12.42 6.61
N ILE A 47 -16.21 13.58 6.56
CA ILE A 47 -16.77 14.15 5.34
C ILE A 47 -15.66 14.66 4.41
N SER A 48 -14.65 15.34 4.96
CA SER A 48 -13.47 15.75 4.19
C SER A 48 -12.76 14.55 3.57
N ARG A 49 -12.63 13.44 4.31
CA ARG A 49 -12.04 12.20 3.78
C ARG A 49 -12.88 11.62 2.65
N LYS A 50 -14.21 11.59 2.80
CA LYS A 50 -15.11 11.07 1.77
C LYS A 50 -15.04 11.91 0.49
N PHE A 51 -15.16 13.23 0.62
CA PHE A 51 -15.02 14.15 -0.51
C PHE A 51 -13.65 14.01 -1.16
N THR A 52 -12.57 13.96 -0.37
CA THR A 52 -11.23 13.73 -0.90
C THR A 52 -11.18 12.44 -1.73
N GLN A 53 -11.72 11.33 -1.23
CA GLN A 53 -11.75 10.07 -1.97
C GLN A 53 -12.53 10.17 -3.28
N GLU A 54 -13.64 10.93 -3.30
CA GLU A 54 -14.43 11.17 -4.51
C GLU A 54 -13.67 12.07 -5.52
N SER A 55 -13.06 13.18 -5.09
CA SER A 55 -12.31 14.07 -6.01
C SER A 55 -11.12 13.38 -6.65
N LEU A 56 -10.47 12.43 -5.95
CA LEU A 56 -9.33 11.69 -6.50
C LEU A 56 -9.69 10.83 -7.73
N SER A 57 -10.98 10.69 -8.05
CA SER A 57 -11.43 10.07 -9.32
C SER A 57 -11.40 11.04 -10.51
N TRP A 58 -11.27 12.35 -10.27
CA TRP A 58 -11.27 13.37 -11.32
C TRP A 58 -9.87 13.53 -11.91
N PRO A 59 -9.70 13.51 -13.25
CA PRO A 59 -8.38 13.50 -13.88
C PRO A 59 -7.46 14.66 -13.49
N ASP A 60 -8.00 15.88 -13.41
CA ASP A 60 -7.20 17.07 -13.10
C ASP A 60 -6.72 17.06 -11.64
N VAL A 61 -7.64 16.78 -10.69
CA VAL A 61 -7.32 16.59 -9.27
C VAL A 61 -6.31 15.46 -9.09
N PHE A 62 -6.50 14.32 -9.78
CA PHE A 62 -5.57 13.20 -9.72
C PHE A 62 -4.16 13.63 -10.12
N LYS A 63 -4.02 14.35 -11.24
CA LYS A 63 -2.72 14.80 -11.77
C LYS A 63 -2.02 15.79 -10.83
N GLU A 64 -2.77 16.70 -10.23
CA GLU A 64 -2.24 17.65 -9.24
C GLU A 64 -1.76 16.94 -7.98
N VAL A 65 -2.58 16.02 -7.45
CA VAL A 65 -2.22 15.23 -6.26
C VAL A 65 -1.04 14.31 -6.55
N GLU A 66 -1.00 13.66 -7.71
CA GLU A 66 0.16 12.89 -8.17
C GLU A 66 1.43 13.74 -8.17
N THR A 67 1.35 14.96 -8.71
CA THR A 67 2.48 15.89 -8.74
C THR A 67 2.97 16.22 -7.33
N ILE A 68 2.06 16.43 -6.37
CA ILE A 68 2.43 16.63 -4.96
C ILE A 68 3.11 15.39 -4.39
N LEU A 69 2.52 14.20 -4.58
CA LEU A 69 3.03 12.95 -4.03
C LEU A 69 4.41 12.56 -4.57
N ARG A 70 4.76 12.98 -5.79
CA ARG A 70 6.09 12.78 -6.36
C ARG A 70 7.15 13.70 -5.76
N ASN A 71 6.75 14.88 -5.28
CA ASN A 71 7.66 15.93 -4.84
C ASN A 71 7.76 16.06 -3.30
N GLU A 72 6.69 15.74 -2.59
CA GLU A 72 6.56 16.02 -1.15
C GLU A 72 6.47 14.73 -0.33
N TYR A 73 6.99 14.78 0.91
CA TYR A 73 6.88 13.68 1.86
C TYR A 73 5.58 13.78 2.68
N LEU A 74 5.12 12.61 3.10
CA LEU A 74 3.95 12.37 3.94
C LEU A 74 4.37 11.51 5.14
N LYS A 75 3.63 11.65 6.24
CA LYS A 75 3.72 10.67 7.33
C LYS A 75 3.11 9.35 6.86
N ILE A 76 3.64 8.24 7.36
CA ILE A 76 3.11 6.89 7.02
C ILE A 76 1.61 6.79 7.32
N SER A 77 1.16 7.35 8.45
CA SER A 77 -0.25 7.40 8.83
C SER A 77 -1.16 8.12 7.83
N ASP A 78 -0.59 9.06 7.06
CA ASP A 78 -1.33 9.90 6.12
C ASP A 78 -1.56 9.19 4.78
N LEU A 79 -0.74 8.18 4.46
CA LEU A 79 -0.85 7.36 3.23
C LEU A 79 -2.22 6.69 3.10
N ARG A 80 -2.90 6.44 4.22
CA ARG A 80 -4.23 5.83 4.27
C ARG A 80 -5.29 6.65 3.52
N LEU A 81 -5.05 7.94 3.30
CA LEU A 81 -5.93 8.78 2.47
C LEU A 81 -6.14 8.19 1.07
N PHE A 82 -5.13 7.49 0.54
CA PHE A 82 -5.09 6.92 -0.80
C PHE A 82 -5.42 5.42 -0.84
N GLU A 83 -5.94 4.82 0.24
CA GLU A 83 -6.19 3.37 0.32
C GLU A 83 -7.12 2.84 -0.80
N ASN A 84 -8.03 3.69 -1.29
CA ASN A 84 -8.97 3.37 -2.39
C ASN A 84 -8.45 3.77 -3.78
N ASN A 85 -7.23 4.30 -3.88
CA ASN A 85 -6.63 4.73 -5.15
C ASN A 85 -5.23 4.12 -5.31
N PRO A 86 -5.12 2.90 -5.85
CA PRO A 86 -3.89 2.12 -5.81
C PRO A 86 -2.70 2.77 -6.51
N GLN A 87 -2.95 3.56 -7.56
CA GLN A 87 -1.89 4.25 -8.29
C GLN A 87 -1.28 5.38 -7.46
N LEU A 88 -2.11 6.23 -6.84
CA LEU A 88 -1.62 7.28 -5.94
C LEU A 88 -0.92 6.69 -4.71
N LEU A 89 -1.47 5.60 -4.15
CA LEU A 89 -0.81 4.93 -3.02
C LEU A 89 0.53 4.30 -3.43
N LYS A 90 0.65 3.72 -4.62
CA LYS A 90 1.93 3.23 -5.17
C LYS A 90 2.97 4.36 -5.22
N ILE A 91 2.60 5.52 -5.77
CA ILE A 91 3.48 6.71 -5.83
C ILE A 91 3.88 7.17 -4.43
N ALA A 92 2.90 7.27 -3.52
CA ALA A 92 3.14 7.72 -2.16
C ALA A 92 4.04 6.74 -1.37
N ILE A 93 3.88 5.43 -1.57
CA ILE A 93 4.78 4.41 -1.00
C ILE A 93 6.19 4.60 -1.54
N ASN A 94 6.36 4.74 -2.86
CA ASN A 94 7.67 4.91 -3.49
C ASN A 94 8.44 6.11 -2.91
N ARG A 95 7.72 7.21 -2.65
CA ARG A 95 8.32 8.43 -2.11
C ARG A 95 8.65 8.33 -0.63
N ASN A 96 7.78 7.71 0.17
CA ASN A 96 7.80 7.84 1.62
C ASN A 96 8.33 6.63 2.38
N ILE A 97 8.31 5.44 1.77
CA ILE A 97 8.75 4.21 2.41
C ILE A 97 10.17 3.90 1.92
N PRO A 98 11.20 4.01 2.78
CA PRO A 98 12.54 3.67 2.39
C PRO A 98 12.64 2.18 2.06
N ASN A 99 13.58 1.81 1.19
CA ASN A 99 13.87 0.41 0.86
C ASN A 99 14.62 -0.33 1.99
N SER A 100 14.38 0.06 3.25
CA SER A 100 14.99 -0.50 4.44
C SER A 100 13.90 -0.73 5.47
N GLY A 101 13.81 -1.93 6.03
CA GLY A 101 12.74 -2.33 6.93
C GLY A 101 11.90 -3.46 6.36
N ILE A 102 10.76 -3.73 6.99
CA ILE A 102 9.87 -4.84 6.61
C ILE A 102 8.53 -4.28 6.16
N PHE A 103 8.19 -4.54 4.90
CA PHE A 103 6.85 -4.35 4.38
C PHE A 103 6.04 -5.64 4.59
N ALA A 104 4.84 -5.56 5.12
CA ALA A 104 3.98 -6.69 5.37
C ALA A 104 2.64 -6.51 4.65
N ILE A 105 2.16 -7.60 4.06
CA ILE A 105 0.81 -7.73 3.51
C ILE A 105 0.10 -8.79 4.36
N GLU A 106 -0.85 -8.35 5.17
CA GLU A 106 -1.49 -9.20 6.19
C GLU A 106 -2.97 -9.41 5.85
N PHE A 107 -3.34 -10.65 5.55
CA PHE A 107 -4.71 -11.04 5.24
C PHE A 107 -5.50 -11.34 6.51
N HIS A 108 -6.67 -10.70 6.60
CA HIS A 108 -7.68 -10.94 7.62
C HIS A 108 -9.04 -11.09 6.93
N GLY A 109 -9.40 -12.32 6.59
CA GLY A 109 -10.62 -12.63 5.84
C GLY A 109 -10.57 -12.03 4.43
N SER A 110 -11.53 -11.16 4.11
CA SER A 110 -11.65 -10.50 2.80
C SER A 110 -10.81 -9.23 2.66
N LYS A 111 -10.11 -8.80 3.72
CA LYS A 111 -9.28 -7.60 3.74
C LYS A 111 -7.81 -7.94 3.87
N ALA A 112 -6.96 -7.10 3.29
CA ALA A 112 -5.52 -7.14 3.47
C ALA A 112 -5.04 -5.80 4.04
N TYR A 113 -4.14 -5.85 5.01
CA TYR A 113 -3.50 -4.68 5.60
C TYR A 113 -2.08 -4.57 5.05
N LEU A 114 -1.76 -3.39 4.53
CA LEU A 114 -0.41 -3.03 4.14
C LEU A 114 0.24 -2.36 5.33
N ILE A 115 1.33 -2.93 5.83
CA ILE A 115 2.00 -2.48 7.06
C ILE A 115 3.48 -2.29 6.76
N PHE A 116 4.07 -1.22 7.25
CA PHE A 116 5.51 -1.01 7.20
C PHE A 116 6.04 -0.72 8.60
N ASN A 117 7.02 -1.51 9.06
CA ASN A 117 7.59 -1.39 10.41
C ASN A 117 6.51 -1.23 11.51
N ARG A 118 5.48 -2.09 11.45
CA ARG A 118 4.32 -2.11 12.38
C ARG A 118 3.36 -0.92 12.29
N GLN A 119 3.52 -0.03 11.31
CA GLN A 119 2.58 1.05 11.05
C GLN A 119 1.67 0.68 9.88
N LEU A 120 0.36 0.82 10.09
CA LEU A 120 -0.64 0.60 9.04
C LEU A 120 -0.53 1.70 7.98
N ILE A 121 -0.28 1.31 6.74
CA ILE A 121 -0.31 2.17 5.56
C ILE A 121 -1.73 2.27 5.01
N ALA A 122 -2.35 1.11 4.74
CA ALA A 122 -3.67 1.05 4.12
C ALA A 122 -4.37 -0.28 4.41
N GLN A 123 -5.69 -0.25 4.35
CA GLN A 123 -6.53 -1.44 4.34
C GLN A 123 -7.15 -1.56 2.95
N VAL A 124 -6.91 -2.68 2.27
CA VAL A 124 -7.31 -2.91 0.88
C VAL A 124 -8.09 -4.22 0.74
N ASP A 125 -8.75 -4.41 -0.39
CA ASP A 125 -9.40 -5.69 -0.69
C ASP A 125 -8.36 -6.79 -0.97
N ALA A 126 -8.54 -7.93 -0.32
CA ALA A 126 -7.60 -9.05 -0.37
C ALA A 126 -7.49 -9.66 -1.77
N SER A 127 -8.59 -9.72 -2.53
CA SER A 127 -8.66 -10.54 -3.75
C SER A 127 -7.73 -10.02 -4.86
N ASN A 128 -7.61 -8.71 -5.02
CA ASN A 128 -6.91 -8.11 -6.17
C ASN A 128 -5.80 -7.16 -5.75
N LEU A 129 -6.02 -6.34 -4.72
CA LEU A 129 -5.09 -5.27 -4.37
C LEU A 129 -3.88 -5.79 -3.59
N ALA A 130 -4.04 -6.82 -2.75
CA ALA A 130 -2.90 -7.44 -2.07
C ALA A 130 -1.86 -7.99 -3.06
N MET A 131 -2.34 -8.67 -4.11
CA MET A 131 -1.49 -9.16 -5.21
C MET A 131 -0.80 -8.01 -5.94
N PHE A 132 -1.55 -6.95 -6.28
CA PHE A 132 -1.00 -5.74 -6.90
C PHE A 132 0.18 -5.16 -6.10
N TYR A 133 0.04 -5.02 -4.78
CA TYR A 133 1.13 -4.48 -3.95
C TYR A 133 2.30 -5.44 -3.79
N ALA A 134 2.07 -6.74 -3.68
CA ALA A 134 3.16 -7.71 -3.64
C ALA A 134 4.00 -7.64 -4.92
N LYS A 135 3.35 -7.53 -6.08
CA LYS A 135 4.04 -7.37 -7.37
C LYS A 135 4.81 -6.06 -7.44
N TYR A 136 4.19 -4.99 -6.98
CA TYR A 136 4.84 -3.69 -6.93
C TYR A 136 6.12 -3.71 -6.06
N LEU A 137 6.10 -4.39 -4.91
CA LEU A 137 7.28 -4.55 -4.05
C LEU A 137 8.43 -5.27 -4.78
N ILE A 138 8.11 -6.27 -5.60
CA ILE A 138 9.10 -6.93 -6.47
C ILE A 138 9.59 -5.97 -7.55
N GLU A 139 8.67 -5.28 -8.24
CA GLU A 139 8.99 -4.33 -9.33
C GLU A 139 10.01 -3.27 -8.88
N ILE A 140 9.85 -2.70 -7.69
CA ILE A 140 10.81 -1.73 -7.11
C ILE A 140 12.03 -2.37 -6.44
N GLY A 141 12.08 -3.70 -6.38
CA GLY A 141 13.15 -4.44 -5.73
C GLY A 141 13.25 -4.16 -4.23
N PHE A 142 12.10 -4.18 -3.53
CA PHE A 142 12.03 -3.96 -2.09
C PHE A 142 12.81 -5.04 -1.33
N ASN A 143 13.64 -4.67 -0.35
CA ASN A 143 14.64 -5.56 0.21
C ASN A 143 14.04 -6.70 1.03
N HIS A 144 13.05 -6.42 1.86
CA HIS A 144 12.39 -7.42 2.70
C HIS A 144 10.90 -7.15 2.75
N PHE A 145 10.11 -8.14 2.36
CA PHE A 145 8.68 -8.09 2.60
C PHE A 145 8.14 -9.45 3.06
N ARG A 146 7.00 -9.44 3.74
CA ARG A 146 6.31 -10.66 4.13
C ARG A 146 4.86 -10.62 3.66
N VAL A 147 4.35 -11.80 3.37
CA VAL A 147 2.93 -12.03 3.16
C VAL A 147 2.46 -12.93 4.29
N SER A 148 1.35 -12.59 4.93
CA SER A 148 0.87 -13.32 6.11
C SER A 148 -0.65 -13.50 6.05
N VAL A 149 -1.14 -14.68 6.40
CA VAL A 149 -2.58 -14.97 6.51
C VAL A 149 -2.88 -15.29 7.97
N PHE A 150 -3.55 -14.35 8.65
CA PHE A 150 -3.98 -14.52 10.04
C PHE A 150 -5.38 -15.12 10.13
N GLU A 151 -6.27 -14.71 9.23
CA GLU A 151 -7.63 -15.22 9.08
C GLU A 151 -7.90 -15.48 7.59
N CYS A 152 -8.34 -16.68 7.24
CA CYS A 152 -8.64 -17.02 5.85
C CYS A 152 -10.02 -16.50 5.45
N SER A 153 -10.16 -16.11 4.19
CA SER A 153 -11.48 -15.81 3.63
C SER A 153 -12.32 -17.08 3.50
N ASN A 154 -13.64 -16.93 3.45
CA ASN A 154 -14.59 -18.04 3.28
C ASN A 154 -14.39 -18.88 2.01
N ARG A 155 -13.49 -18.46 1.10
CA ARG A 155 -13.12 -19.20 -0.12
C ARG A 155 -12.14 -20.34 0.14
N PHE A 156 -11.42 -20.33 1.26
CA PHE A 156 -10.38 -21.31 1.57
C PHE A 156 -10.73 -22.09 2.84
N LYS A 157 -10.32 -23.37 2.89
CA LYS A 157 -10.58 -24.21 4.07
C LYS A 157 -9.74 -23.78 5.27
N ASN A 158 -8.51 -23.35 5.01
CA ASN A 158 -7.58 -22.91 6.04
C ASN A 158 -6.63 -21.82 5.49
N ARG A 159 -5.80 -21.28 6.37
CA ARG A 159 -4.87 -20.17 6.07
C ARG A 159 -3.70 -20.58 5.21
N HIS A 160 -3.23 -21.81 5.36
CA HIS A 160 -2.17 -22.37 4.54
C HIS A 160 -2.63 -22.45 3.09
N ASP A 161 -3.83 -22.99 2.83
CA ASP A 161 -4.42 -23.07 1.48
C ASP A 161 -4.51 -21.69 0.81
N GLN A 162 -4.96 -20.66 1.54
CA GLN A 162 -5.02 -19.29 1.02
C GLN A 162 -3.63 -18.74 0.67
N LEU A 163 -2.63 -19.00 1.52
CA LEU A 163 -1.26 -18.53 1.32
C LEU A 163 -0.58 -19.24 0.14
N ILE A 164 -0.77 -20.55 -0.01
CA ILE A 164 -0.30 -21.32 -1.15
C ILE A 164 -0.95 -20.81 -2.44
N CYS A 165 -2.28 -20.65 -2.43
CA CYS A 165 -3.01 -20.10 -3.57
C CYS A 165 -2.49 -18.70 -3.95
N PHE A 166 -2.28 -17.83 -2.97
CA PHE A 166 -1.67 -16.52 -3.21
C PHE A 166 -0.28 -16.65 -3.86
N LEU A 167 0.58 -17.53 -3.35
CA LEU A 167 1.93 -17.71 -3.87
C LEU A 167 1.94 -18.27 -5.31
N GLU A 168 1.08 -19.23 -5.62
CA GLU A 168 0.96 -19.81 -6.96
C GLU A 168 0.56 -18.75 -7.98
N HIS A 169 -0.45 -17.93 -7.66
CA HIS A 169 -0.86 -16.80 -8.50
C HIS A 169 0.25 -15.77 -8.61
N PHE A 170 0.92 -15.47 -7.50
CA PHE A 170 2.01 -14.51 -7.45
C PHE A 170 3.16 -14.90 -8.38
N ARG A 171 3.60 -16.17 -8.35
CA ARG A 171 4.66 -16.69 -9.22
C ARG A 171 4.27 -16.74 -10.69
N THR A 172 3.02 -17.09 -10.99
CA THR A 172 2.55 -17.18 -12.37
C THR A 172 2.49 -15.81 -13.05
N GLU A 173 2.04 -14.79 -12.32
CA GLU A 173 1.80 -13.46 -12.88
C GLU A 173 3.00 -12.49 -12.75
N THR A 174 4.10 -12.88 -12.12
CA THR A 174 5.32 -12.05 -11.92
C THR A 174 6.46 -12.36 -12.90
N LYS A 175 6.20 -13.03 -14.02
CA LYS A 175 7.14 -13.09 -15.16
C LYS A 175 7.25 -11.69 -15.78
N LEU A 176 8.08 -10.84 -15.17
CA LEU A 176 8.16 -9.40 -15.42
C LEU A 176 9.04 -9.06 -16.64
N MET A 177 8.85 -7.84 -17.14
CA MET A 177 9.61 -7.26 -18.25
C MET A 177 11.14 -7.26 -17.98
N PRO A 178 11.98 -7.37 -19.02
CA PRO A 178 13.44 -7.33 -18.89
C PRO A 178 13.92 -6.08 -18.13
N GLY A 179 14.80 -6.27 -17.15
CA GLY A 179 15.44 -5.19 -16.38
C GLY A 179 14.89 -4.94 -14.97
N ASN A 180 13.73 -5.50 -14.62
CA ASN A 180 13.19 -5.43 -13.26
C ASN A 180 13.57 -6.67 -12.43
N CYS A 181 13.57 -6.53 -11.10
CA CYS A 181 13.67 -7.65 -10.17
C CYS A 181 12.51 -8.63 -10.47
N SER A 182 12.77 -9.94 -10.56
CA SER A 182 11.72 -10.97 -10.58
C SER A 182 11.56 -11.59 -9.19
N VAL A 183 10.56 -12.45 -9.02
CA VAL A 183 10.43 -13.27 -7.81
C VAL A 183 11.68 -14.13 -7.57
N ASP A 184 12.43 -14.50 -8.61
CA ASP A 184 13.65 -15.30 -8.52
C ASP A 184 14.82 -14.54 -7.88
N CYS A 185 14.74 -13.21 -7.84
CA CYS A 185 15.69 -12.40 -7.10
C CYS A 185 15.51 -12.50 -5.59
N TYR A 186 14.54 -13.29 -5.10
CA TYR A 186 14.25 -13.42 -3.67
C TYR A 186 14.54 -14.83 -3.16
N GLU A 187 15.01 -14.89 -1.93
CA GLU A 187 14.94 -16.07 -1.07
C GLU A 187 13.57 -16.05 -0.37
N GLU A 188 12.91 -17.21 -0.38
CA GLU A 188 11.62 -17.40 0.26
C GLU A 188 11.76 -18.27 1.51
N TYR A 189 11.16 -17.84 2.61
CA TYR A 189 11.09 -18.61 3.85
C TYR A 189 9.65 -18.78 4.27
N HIS A 190 9.21 -20.03 4.35
CA HIS A 190 7.83 -20.40 4.60
C HIS A 190 7.69 -20.84 6.05
N PHE A 191 6.71 -20.27 6.75
CA PHE A 191 6.42 -20.61 8.13
C PHE A 191 4.91 -20.80 8.30
N HIS A 192 4.52 -21.98 8.77
CA HIS A 192 3.13 -22.29 9.05
C HIS A 192 3.00 -22.58 10.54
N PHE A 193 2.25 -21.73 11.23
CA PHE A 193 1.98 -21.88 12.64
C PHE A 193 0.50 -22.19 12.85
N GLU A 194 0.22 -23.02 13.86
CA GLU A 194 -1.14 -23.29 14.30
C GLU A 194 -1.76 -22.06 15.02
N GLU A 195 -3.07 -22.13 15.26
CA GLU A 195 -3.82 -21.16 16.08
C GLU A 195 -3.72 -19.69 15.66
N LYS A 196 -3.26 -18.75 16.50
CA LYS A 196 -3.33 -17.30 16.24
C LYS A 196 -2.14 -16.74 15.46
N ASN A 197 -1.09 -17.53 15.29
CA ASN A 197 0.17 -17.02 14.76
C ASN A 197 0.11 -16.82 13.24
N GLY A 198 -0.74 -17.56 12.52
CA GLY A 198 -0.94 -17.39 11.08
C GLY A 198 0.00 -18.24 10.24
N SER A 199 -0.09 -18.04 8.93
CA SER A 199 0.85 -18.61 7.95
C SER A 199 1.58 -17.48 7.25
N HIS A 200 2.89 -17.61 7.05
CA HIS A 200 3.74 -16.54 6.53
C HIS A 200 4.67 -17.04 5.43
N ILE A 201 4.93 -16.15 4.48
CA ILE A 201 6.07 -16.26 3.55
C ILE A 201 6.87 -14.97 3.68
N TYR A 202 8.16 -15.11 3.93
CA TYR A 202 9.11 -14.01 3.93
C TYR A 202 9.89 -14.03 2.64
N PHE A 203 10.00 -12.87 2.01
CA PHE A 203 10.77 -12.63 0.81
C PHE A 203 11.93 -11.72 1.17
N LYS A 204 13.15 -12.22 0.97
CA LYS A 204 14.39 -11.46 1.15
C LYS A 204 15.10 -11.35 -0.18
N LYS A 205 15.33 -10.13 -0.65
CA LYS A 205 16.06 -9.90 -1.89
C LYS A 205 17.46 -10.48 -1.75
N ARG A 206 17.84 -11.35 -2.68
CA ARG A 206 19.18 -11.90 -2.80
C ARG A 206 20.14 -10.73 -2.99
N ILE A 207 21.16 -10.67 -2.15
CA ILE A 207 22.30 -9.81 -2.43
C ILE A 207 22.99 -10.49 -3.61
N HIS A 208 22.80 -9.97 -4.83
CA HIS A 208 23.76 -10.27 -5.88
C HIS A 208 25.08 -9.66 -5.40
N THR A 209 25.88 -10.47 -4.71
CA THR A 209 27.32 -10.37 -4.91
C THR A 209 27.49 -10.47 -6.41
N HIS A 210 27.72 -9.34 -7.06
CA HIS A 210 28.47 -9.36 -8.29
C HIS A 210 29.75 -10.11 -7.95
N ILE A 211 29.75 -11.44 -8.18
CA ILE A 211 30.96 -12.10 -8.60
C ILE A 211 31.21 -11.46 -9.96
N THR A 212 31.81 -10.27 -9.93
CA THR A 212 32.71 -9.86 -10.97
C THR A 212 33.68 -11.03 -11.10
N GLN A 213 33.38 -11.93 -12.05
CA GLN A 213 34.39 -12.72 -12.74
C GLN A 213 35.26 -11.74 -13.51
N SER A 214 36.01 -10.95 -12.75
CA SER A 214 37.18 -10.23 -13.19
C SER A 214 38.23 -10.62 -12.16
N MET A 215 39.43 -10.95 -12.65
CA MET A 215 40.56 -11.57 -11.95
C MET A 215 40.49 -13.10 -12.00
N SER A 216 41.34 -13.81 -12.75
CA SER A 216 42.49 -13.43 -13.57
C SER A 216 43.01 -14.72 -14.19
N ASP A 217 43.10 -14.76 -15.51
CA ASP A 217 44.33 -15.05 -16.24
C ASP A 217 45.41 -15.86 -15.50
N GLU A 218 45.51 -17.15 -15.79
CA GLU A 218 46.80 -17.81 -16.02
C GLU A 218 46.65 -18.75 -17.20
N VAL A 219 46.74 -18.16 -18.40
CA VAL A 219 47.13 -18.88 -19.61
C VAL A 219 48.58 -19.32 -19.40
N ILE A 220 48.75 -20.56 -18.95
CA ILE A 220 50.06 -21.22 -18.95
C ILE A 220 50.24 -21.81 -20.35
N TRP A 221 51.25 -21.30 -21.04
CA TRP A 221 51.71 -21.69 -22.38
C TRP A 221 52.02 -23.18 -22.51
#